data_AF-A0A4Z0NEU9-F1
#
_entry.id   AF-A0A4Z0NEU9-F1
#
_cell.length_a   1.000
_cell.length_b   1.000
_cell.length_c   1.000
_cell.angle_alpha   90.00
_cell.angle_beta   90.00
_cell.angle_gamma   90.00
#
_symmetry.space_group_name_H-M   'P 1'
#
loop_
_entity.id
_entity.type
_entity.pdbx_description
1 polymer ?
#
loop_
_entity_poly.entity_id
_entity_poly.type
_entity_poly.pdbx_seq_one_letter_code
_entity_poly.pdbx_strand_id
1 'polypeptide(L)'
;GIAYLHMSEPDWAGGEPYSDAFREKVRARFHGPIIGAGAYTPEKAEDLIEKGLIDAVAFGRDYIANPDLVARLQCKAKLNPQRPESFYGGGAEGYTDYPTL
;
A
#
# COMPACT_ATOMS: atom_id res chain seq x y z
N GLY A 1 16.45 9.86 -15.73
CA GLY A 1 15.08 9.86 -15.18
C GLY A 1 15.17 9.86 -13.66
N ILE A 2 14.09 10.24 -12.98
CA ILE A 2 13.96 10.09 -11.52
C ILE A 2 13.84 8.61 -11.12
N ALA A 3 14.00 8.30 -9.82
CA ALA A 3 14.02 6.93 -9.33
C ALA A 3 12.67 6.19 -9.45
N TYR A 4 11.55 6.86 -9.17
CA TYR A 4 10.21 6.27 -9.26
C TYR A 4 9.11 7.33 -9.37
N LEU A 5 7.92 6.90 -9.74
CA LEU A 5 6.66 7.63 -9.60
C LEU A 5 5.79 6.92 -8.56
N HIS A 6 5.35 7.62 -7.51
CA HIS A 6 4.48 7.06 -6.48
C HIS A 6 3.10 7.71 -6.56
N MET A 7 2.08 6.90 -6.82
CA MET A 7 0.70 7.33 -7.03
C MET A 7 -0.13 7.04 -5.77
N SER A 8 -0.57 8.10 -5.09
CA SER A 8 -1.57 8.02 -4.03
C SER A 8 -2.96 8.07 -4.67
N GLU A 9 -3.62 6.91 -4.73
CA GLU A 9 -4.90 6.72 -5.41
C GLU A 9 -6.07 7.20 -4.57
N PRO A 10 -7.17 7.66 -5.19
CA PRO A 10 -8.31 8.24 -4.48
C PRO A 10 -9.12 7.23 -3.64
N ASP A 11 -8.93 5.93 -3.88
CA ASP A 11 -9.71 4.82 -3.31
C ASP A 11 -9.78 4.88 -1.77
N TRP A 12 -8.68 5.29 -1.11
CA TRP A 12 -8.64 5.33 0.35
C TRP A 12 -9.56 6.39 0.96
N ALA A 13 -9.91 7.42 0.18
CA ALA A 13 -10.80 8.51 0.58
C ALA A 13 -12.23 8.34 0.01
N GLY A 14 -12.54 7.17 -0.56
CA GLY A 14 -13.84 6.89 -1.17
C GLY A 14 -14.04 7.52 -2.56
N GLY A 15 -12.95 7.92 -3.22
CA GLY A 15 -13.02 8.37 -4.61
C GLY A 15 -12.99 7.20 -5.61
N GLU A 16 -13.34 7.50 -6.86
CA GLU A 16 -13.38 6.53 -7.95
C GLU A 16 -12.00 5.90 -8.23
N PRO A 17 -11.88 4.57 -8.26
CA PRO A 17 -10.63 3.91 -8.60
C PRO A 17 -10.11 4.29 -9.98
N TYR A 18 -8.79 4.36 -10.12
CA TYR A 18 -8.19 4.52 -11.44
C TYR A 18 -8.46 3.32 -12.32
N SER A 19 -8.99 3.59 -13.52
CA SER A 19 -9.18 2.59 -14.55
C SER A 19 -7.85 2.08 -15.12
N ASP A 20 -7.84 0.84 -15.59
CA ASP A 20 -6.67 0.24 -16.26
C ASP A 20 -6.24 1.09 -17.46
N ALA A 21 -7.17 1.64 -18.23
CA ALA A 21 -6.87 2.54 -19.35
C ALA A 21 -6.11 3.82 -18.94
N PHE A 22 -6.34 4.35 -17.73
CA PHE A 22 -5.54 5.44 -17.21
C PHE A 22 -4.13 4.96 -16.83
N ARG A 23 -4.03 3.82 -16.14
CA ARG A 23 -2.74 3.22 -15.73
C ARG A 23 -1.86 2.88 -16.94
N GLU A 24 -2.44 2.32 -18.00
CA GLU A 24 -1.75 2.05 -19.27
C GLU A 24 -1.16 3.32 -19.87
N LYS A 25 -1.93 4.43 -19.87
CA LYS A 25 -1.43 5.72 -20.34
C LYS A 25 -0.28 6.27 -19.49
N VAL A 26 -0.33 6.06 -18.17
CA VAL A 26 0.77 6.41 -17.27
C VAL A 26 2.00 5.56 -17.57
N ARG A 27 1.84 4.23 -17.65
CA ARG A 27 2.94 3.30 -17.94
C ARG A 27 3.60 3.56 -19.27
N ALA A 28 2.83 3.90 -20.31
CA ALA A 28 3.37 4.26 -21.63
C ALA A 28 4.17 5.58 -21.63
N ARG A 29 4.03 6.43 -20.60
CA ARG A 29 4.74 7.72 -20.48
C ARG A 29 5.90 7.66 -19.49
N PHE A 30 5.83 6.78 -18.50
CA PHE A 30 6.84 6.64 -17.46
C PHE A 30 7.46 5.25 -17.48
N HIS A 31 8.74 5.21 -17.86
CA HIS A 31 9.50 3.97 -18.05
C HIS A 31 10.29 3.52 -16.81
N GLY A 32 10.14 4.21 -15.68
CA GLY A 32 10.72 3.83 -14.40
C GLY A 32 9.72 3.10 -13.50
N PRO A 33 10.14 2.70 -12.28
CA PRO A 33 9.28 2.08 -11.29
C PRO A 33 8.06 2.93 -10.89
N ILE A 34 6.87 2.32 -10.91
CA ILE A 34 5.60 2.91 -10.47
C ILE A 34 5.18 2.22 -9.18
N ILE A 35 4.95 3.00 -8.14
CA ILE A 35 4.46 2.53 -6.84
C ILE A 35 3.00 2.93 -6.70
N GLY A 36 2.11 1.95 -6.51
CA GLY A 36 0.69 2.19 -6.18
C GLY A 36 0.46 2.29 -4.67
N ALA A 37 -0.40 3.19 -4.24
CA ALA A 37 -0.84 3.30 -2.85
C ALA A 37 -2.30 3.77 -2.76
N GLY A 38 -2.94 3.47 -1.63
CA GLY A 38 -4.33 3.85 -1.36
C GLY A 38 -5.25 2.65 -1.25
N ALA A 39 -5.54 2.22 -0.02
CA ALA A 39 -6.45 1.11 0.31
C ALA A 39 -6.19 -0.18 -0.50
N TYR A 40 -4.92 -0.48 -0.80
CA TYR A 40 -4.54 -1.72 -1.48
C TYR A 40 -4.78 -2.94 -0.58
N THR A 41 -5.16 -4.05 -1.21
CA THR A 41 -5.04 -5.40 -0.65
C THR A 41 -3.90 -6.15 -1.36
N PRO A 42 -3.39 -7.25 -0.79
CA PRO A 42 -2.41 -8.10 -1.48
C PRO A 42 -2.89 -8.55 -2.86
N GLU A 43 -4.16 -8.89 -2.99
CA GLU A 43 -4.75 -9.38 -4.24
C GLU A 43 -4.82 -8.26 -5.30
N LYS A 44 -5.22 -7.04 -4.91
CA LYS A 44 -5.18 -5.88 -5.84
C LYS A 44 -3.75 -5.56 -6.27
N ALA A 45 -2.79 -5.67 -5.36
CA ALA A 45 -1.38 -5.44 -5.67
C ALA A 45 -0.85 -6.49 -6.66
N GLU A 46 -1.10 -7.76 -6.42
CA GLU A 46 -0.72 -8.87 -7.30
C GLU A 46 -1.30 -8.68 -8.71
N ASP A 47 -2.62 -8.43 -8.84
CA ASP A 47 -3.27 -8.21 -10.13
C ASP A 47 -2.63 -7.07 -10.95
N LEU A 48 -2.38 -5.92 -10.32
CA LEU A 48 -1.83 -4.76 -11.02
C LEU A 48 -0.33 -4.92 -11.37
N ILE A 49 0.42 -5.67 -10.57
CA ILE A 49 1.81 -6.04 -10.87
C ILE A 49 1.85 -7.04 -12.03
N GLU A 50 1.01 -8.07 -12.02
CA GLU A 50 0.92 -9.08 -13.08
C GLU A 50 0.53 -8.45 -14.43
N LYS A 51 -0.34 -7.44 -14.42
CA LYS A 51 -0.68 -6.64 -15.61
C LYS A 51 0.43 -5.69 -16.07
N GLY A 52 1.51 -5.54 -15.29
CA GLY A 52 2.61 -4.62 -15.58
C GLY A 52 2.25 -3.13 -15.47
N LEU A 53 1.19 -2.82 -14.70
CA LEU A 53 0.67 -1.45 -14.54
C LEU A 53 1.36 -0.70 -13.39
N ILE A 54 1.84 -1.44 -12.38
CA ILE A 54 2.69 -0.95 -11.29
C ILE A 54 3.84 -1.94 -11.08
N ASP A 55 4.93 -1.48 -10.45
CA ASP A 55 6.10 -2.31 -10.15
C ASP A 55 6.21 -2.63 -8.64
N ALA A 56 5.52 -1.86 -7.79
CA ALA A 56 5.43 -2.10 -6.34
C ALA A 56 4.16 -1.48 -5.74
N VAL A 57 3.86 -1.86 -4.49
CA VAL A 57 2.76 -1.31 -3.68
C VAL A 57 3.30 -0.77 -2.35
N ALA A 58 2.72 0.33 -1.87
CA ALA A 58 2.96 0.85 -0.54
C ALA A 58 1.71 0.71 0.34
N PHE A 59 1.90 0.12 1.53
CA PHE A 59 0.87 -0.01 2.57
C PHE A 59 1.15 0.99 3.70
N GLY A 60 0.12 1.75 4.09
CA GLY A 60 0.23 2.74 5.18
C GLY A 60 -0.27 2.19 6.51
N ARG A 61 -1.59 2.21 6.71
CA ARG A 61 -2.25 1.80 7.97
C ARG A 61 -1.93 0.36 8.39
N ASP A 62 -1.77 -0.55 7.43
CA ASP A 62 -1.38 -1.93 7.76
C ASP A 62 0.04 -2.00 8.28
N TYR A 63 0.96 -1.18 7.78
CA TYR A 63 2.32 -1.10 8.32
C TYR A 63 2.37 -0.43 9.69
N ILE A 64 1.46 0.52 9.99
CA ILE A 64 1.34 1.09 11.34
C ILE A 64 1.08 -0.02 12.36
N ALA A 65 0.13 -0.92 12.07
CA ALA A 65 -0.27 -1.96 13.01
C ALA A 65 0.57 -3.24 12.95
N ASN A 66 1.38 -3.44 11.90
CA ASN A 66 2.10 -4.69 11.65
C ASN A 66 3.56 -4.41 11.31
N PRO A 67 4.48 -4.41 12.28
CA PRO A 67 5.89 -4.17 12.01
C PRO A 67 6.51 -5.27 11.11
N ASP A 68 5.92 -6.46 11.12
CA ASP A 68 6.28 -7.64 10.34
C ASP A 68 5.31 -7.89 9.16
N LEU A 69 4.71 -6.84 8.60
CA LEU A 69 3.69 -6.95 7.54
C LEU A 69 4.11 -7.90 6.40
N VAL A 70 5.35 -7.82 5.94
CA VAL A 70 5.89 -8.71 4.88
C VAL A 70 5.72 -10.19 5.25
N ALA A 71 6.12 -10.58 6.46
CA ALA A 71 6.02 -11.97 6.91
C ALA A 71 4.55 -12.40 6.98
N ARG A 72 3.67 -11.54 7.50
CA ARG A 72 2.23 -11.81 7.58
C ARG A 72 1.60 -12.01 6.20
N LEU A 73 1.92 -11.14 5.24
CA LEU A 73 1.42 -11.27 3.86
C LEU A 73 1.92 -12.57 3.22
N GLN A 74 3.20 -12.89 3.40
CA GLN A 74 3.82 -14.09 2.82
C GLN A 74 3.18 -15.38 3.34
N CYS A 75 2.87 -15.47 4.65
CA CYS A 75 2.23 -16.65 5.24
C CYS A 75 0.70 -16.55 5.33
N LYS A 76 0.09 -15.51 4.76
CA LYS A 76 -1.35 -15.23 4.82
C LYS A 76 -1.89 -15.20 6.25
N ALA A 77 -1.10 -14.67 7.18
CA ALA A 77 -1.50 -14.52 8.57
C ALA A 77 -2.45 -13.33 8.76
N LYS A 78 -3.21 -13.38 9.86
CA LYS A 78 -4.09 -12.28 10.26
C LYS A 78 -3.27 -11.03 10.61
N LEU A 79 -3.73 -9.87 10.14
CA LEU A 79 -3.17 -8.58 10.52
C LEU A 79 -3.68 -8.16 11.90
N ASN A 80 -2.83 -7.47 12.66
CA ASN A 80 -3.21 -6.83 13.91
C ASN A 80 -4.33 -5.80 13.67
N PRO A 81 -5.27 -5.64 14.62
CA PRO A 81 -6.24 -4.57 14.55
C PRO A 81 -5.56 -3.20 14.68
N GLN A 82 -5.94 -2.26 13.82
CA GLN A 82 -5.45 -0.88 13.85
C GLN A 82 -6.09 -0.13 15.04
N ARG A 83 -5.35 0.83 15.62
CA ARG A 83 -5.84 1.77 16.65
C ARG A 83 -5.77 3.23 16.15
N PRO A 84 -6.72 3.69 15.32
CA PRO A 84 -6.66 5.02 14.68
C PRO A 84 -6.55 6.20 15.66
N GLU A 85 -7.07 6.05 16.87
CA GLU A 85 -6.98 7.02 17.96
C GLU A 85 -5.53 7.37 18.36
N SER A 86 -4.58 6.51 18.01
CA SER A 86 -3.16 6.64 18.36
C SER A 86 -2.26 6.99 17.16
N PHE A 87 -2.82 7.25 15.97
CA PHE A 87 -2.01 7.53 14.78
C PHE A 87 -1.25 8.86 14.83
N TYR A 88 -1.73 9.83 15.60
CA TYR A 88 -1.14 11.16 15.67
C TYR A 88 -0.94 11.60 17.13
N GLY A 89 0.29 12.00 17.47
CA GLY A 89 0.66 12.41 18.83
C GLY A 89 0.84 11.22 19.79
N GLY A 90 0.92 11.48 21.10
CA GLY A 90 1.06 10.43 22.12
C GLY A 90 2.51 9.97 22.37
N GLY A 91 2.70 8.66 22.53
CA GLY A 91 3.96 8.04 22.92
C GLY A 91 4.12 6.63 22.34
N ALA A 92 4.63 5.67 23.12
CA ALA A 92 4.89 4.31 22.64
C ALA A 92 3.61 3.49 22.34
N GLU A 93 2.52 3.78 23.06
CA GLU A 93 1.22 3.12 22.90
C GLU A 93 0.62 3.43 21.53
N GLY A 94 0.35 2.41 20.72
CA GLY A 94 -0.15 2.58 19.37
C GLY A 94 0.90 2.94 18.32
N TYR A 95 2.19 2.88 18.68
CA TYR A 95 3.30 3.22 17.79
C TYR A 95 4.35 2.11 17.71
N THR A 96 4.95 1.74 18.84
CA THR A 96 6.01 0.70 18.90
C THR A 96 5.60 -0.57 19.63
N ASP A 97 4.36 -0.65 20.10
CA ASP A 97 3.83 -1.74 20.92
C ASP A 97 2.94 -2.73 20.15
N TYR A 98 2.85 -2.61 18.82
CA TYR A 98 2.20 -3.63 17.99
C TYR A 98 3.05 -4.92 17.94
N PRO A 99 2.47 -6.10 18.23
CA PRO A 99 3.23 -7.35 18.26
C PRO A 99 3.55 -7.88 16.86
N THR A 100 4.65 -8.62 16.74
CA THR A 100 4.95 -9.49 15.59
C THR A 100 4.21 -10.83 15.73
N LEU A 101 4.23 -11.67 14.69
CA LEU A 101 3.88 -13.09 14.77
C LEU A 101 4.77 -13.86 15.73
#